data_AF-A0A7C4ZMC8-F1
#
_entry.id   AF-A0A7C4ZMC8-F1
#
_cell.length_a   1.000
_cell.length_b   1.000
_cell.length_c   1.000
_cell.angle_alpha   90.00
_cell.angle_beta   90.00
_cell.angle_gamma   90.00
#
_symmetry.space_group_name_H-M   'P 1'
#
loop_
_entity.id
_entity.type
_entity.pdbx_description
1 polymer ?
#
loop_
_entity_poly.entity_id
_entity_poly.type
_entity_poly.pdbx_seq_one_letter_code
_entity_poly.pdbx_strand_id
1 'polypeptide(L)'
;MPLEVNFKKLLIVFVLLLYILYMYSLFSLSGGYYSIEDFFGPLSKSSYIAILLTSFLICGFIYIYVNKDSDNSNYISLLIIILVILSKFLVPDVADSYYDQNFYDAGGHMVRGAFVTLTGHSDPDIDGYFDLQPAFFWVTAIFINIVYGSPTSPSDPIFGFFVKWFNIIATMIYIPILYLSFKKYGLKKGEAYLAFFLFFSLSFGRFHYAAQTYGNALFWLSLALVPDFIGHRDIRKILTMLPVLTSLVFIHEGLTVFAIVALASILIALTLPRVSRNSMQNVLLLLLYLSIIWFLFLLYVSKFTLPNFVSTLISVVKVFLVEGATGVVEQGVSRAWQPWANVVFFKTVFIGLIILLAAFSSLMLYVKLKDKIYKVSMFVIFGITGFLGLVAAGLGGAGYIERIPLVLLPLIAITLVESMSRGRFSNDHKKVVAIIALCLVIMGSFAFFSGRNFQSIPKSEDKAGEFLITHTQSIVRLYLEIRTASAFTPLLTNSTPTHDTIYGLYRHDFIQTLYYIIGDIITLNNYIHKFESTCNIIYSNPIAQLLQC
;
A
#
# COMPACT_ATOMS: atom_id res chain seq x y z
N MET A 1 -43.43 -11.81 -2.45
CA MET A 1 -42.60 -12.34 -3.55
C MET A 1 -42.37 -11.36 -4.70
N PRO A 2 -43.37 -10.69 -5.32
CA PRO A 2 -43.10 -9.80 -6.48
C PRO A 2 -42.33 -8.51 -6.12
N LEU A 3 -42.53 -7.94 -4.92
CA LEU A 3 -41.84 -6.72 -4.48
C LEU A 3 -40.32 -6.92 -4.28
N GLU A 4 -39.92 -8.07 -3.74
CA GLU A 4 -38.51 -8.36 -3.43
C GLU A 4 -37.67 -8.59 -4.70
N VAL A 5 -38.27 -9.23 -5.71
CA VAL A 5 -37.65 -9.41 -7.04
C VAL A 5 -37.50 -8.06 -7.76
N ASN A 6 -38.49 -7.17 -7.63
CA ASN A 6 -38.45 -5.83 -8.22
C ASN A 6 -37.39 -4.94 -7.55
N PHE A 7 -37.25 -5.00 -6.22
CA PHE A 7 -36.23 -4.25 -5.49
C PHE A 7 -34.80 -4.65 -5.91
N LYS A 8 -34.52 -5.95 -6.01
CA LYS A 8 -33.19 -6.46 -6.40
C LYS A 8 -32.81 -6.03 -7.82
N LYS A 9 -33.75 -6.09 -8.77
CA LYS A 9 -33.53 -5.63 -10.15
C LYS A 9 -33.29 -4.12 -10.21
N LEU A 10 -34.10 -3.34 -9.50
CA LEU A 10 -33.95 -1.89 -9.42
C LEU A 10 -32.58 -1.49 -8.85
N LEU A 11 -32.14 -2.19 -7.80
CA LEU A 11 -30.84 -1.92 -7.18
C LEU A 11 -29.67 -2.16 -8.14
N ILE A 12 -29.72 -3.20 -8.98
CA ILE A 12 -28.69 -3.45 -10.00
C ILE A 12 -28.67 -2.34 -11.04
N VAL A 13 -29.84 -1.93 -11.54
CA VAL A 13 -29.95 -0.83 -12.50
C VAL A 13 -29.34 0.43 -11.91
N PHE A 14 -29.61 0.72 -10.63
CA PHE A 14 -29.06 1.88 -9.95
C PHE A 14 -27.53 1.79 -9.76
N VAL A 15 -27.00 0.62 -9.39
CA VAL A 15 -25.54 0.38 -9.31
C VAL A 15 -24.86 0.65 -10.66
N LEU A 16 -25.42 0.11 -11.75
CA LEU A 16 -24.86 0.31 -13.09
C LEU A 16 -24.96 1.76 -13.55
N LEU A 17 -26.10 2.42 -13.31
CA LEU A 17 -26.30 3.83 -13.65
C LEU A 17 -25.30 4.72 -12.89
N LEU A 18 -25.15 4.52 -11.58
CA LEU A 18 -24.19 5.27 -10.76
C LEU A 18 -22.75 5.05 -11.21
N TYR A 19 -22.39 3.81 -11.59
CA TYR A 19 -21.07 3.52 -12.14
C TYR A 19 -20.83 4.25 -13.48
N ILE A 20 -21.79 4.23 -14.40
CA ILE A 20 -21.69 4.94 -15.69
C ILE A 20 -21.55 6.44 -15.46
N LEU A 21 -22.37 7.02 -14.58
CA LEU A 21 -22.29 8.44 -14.23
C LEU A 21 -20.94 8.77 -13.57
N TYR A 22 -20.45 7.91 -12.68
CA TYR A 22 -19.14 8.06 -12.05
C TYR A 22 -18.03 8.10 -13.12
N MET A 23 -18.01 7.10 -14.02
CA MET A 23 -17.07 7.03 -15.14
C MET A 23 -17.11 8.30 -15.99
N TYR A 24 -18.30 8.69 -16.44
CA TYR A 24 -18.49 9.89 -17.27
C TYR A 24 -18.01 11.15 -16.54
N SER A 25 -18.39 11.32 -15.27
CA SER A 25 -17.99 12.48 -14.47
C SER A 25 -16.48 12.54 -14.27
N LEU A 26 -15.84 11.38 -14.09
CA LEU A 26 -14.40 11.33 -13.92
C LEU A 26 -13.70 11.78 -15.20
N PHE A 27 -13.96 11.14 -16.34
CA PHE A 27 -13.31 11.49 -17.61
C PHE A 27 -13.62 12.90 -18.13
N SER A 28 -14.77 13.47 -17.79
CA SER A 28 -15.14 14.82 -18.22
C SER A 28 -14.58 15.92 -17.32
N LEU A 29 -14.33 15.64 -16.03
CA LEU A 29 -13.98 16.66 -15.03
C LEU A 29 -12.56 16.48 -14.46
N SER A 30 -11.88 15.36 -14.70
CA SER A 30 -10.54 15.09 -14.16
C SER A 30 -9.38 15.58 -15.04
N GLY A 31 -9.63 16.48 -16.00
CA GLY A 31 -8.58 17.05 -16.85
C GLY A 31 -7.70 18.07 -16.11
N GLY A 32 -6.40 18.07 -16.43
CA GLY A 32 -5.44 19.11 -15.98
C GLY A 32 -4.53 18.70 -14.82
N TYR A 33 -3.47 19.48 -14.57
CA TYR A 33 -2.40 19.20 -13.59
C TYR A 33 -2.88 19.17 -12.13
N TYR A 34 -2.28 18.29 -11.32
CA TYR A 34 -2.47 18.29 -9.87
C TYR A 34 -2.05 19.64 -9.26
N SER A 35 -2.94 20.28 -8.51
CA SER A 35 -2.72 21.49 -7.73
C SER A 35 -2.74 21.18 -6.24
N ILE A 36 -2.38 22.17 -5.41
CA ILE A 36 -2.45 22.06 -3.95
C ILE A 36 -3.85 21.68 -3.44
N GLU A 37 -4.91 21.94 -4.21
CA GLU A 37 -6.30 21.66 -3.82
C GLU A 37 -6.72 20.20 -4.04
N ASP A 38 -5.88 19.40 -4.70
CA ASP A 38 -6.17 18.02 -5.07
C ASP A 38 -5.90 17.00 -3.94
N PHE A 39 -6.40 17.30 -2.74
CA PHE A 39 -6.27 16.45 -1.54
C PHE A 39 -6.69 14.99 -1.77
N PHE A 40 -7.70 14.74 -2.61
CA PHE A 40 -8.25 13.42 -2.92
C PHE A 40 -8.02 13.05 -4.40
N GLY A 41 -6.97 13.59 -5.02
CA GLY A 41 -6.66 13.32 -6.42
C GLY A 41 -7.79 13.75 -7.36
N PRO A 42 -8.17 12.93 -8.37
CA PRO A 42 -9.25 13.25 -9.29
C PRO A 42 -10.60 13.52 -8.60
N LEU A 43 -10.82 12.99 -7.39
CA LEU A 43 -12.05 13.23 -6.64
C LEU A 43 -12.15 14.65 -6.08
N SER A 44 -11.03 15.37 -5.94
CA SER A 44 -11.03 16.77 -5.47
C SER A 44 -11.56 17.73 -6.52
N LYS A 45 -11.48 17.38 -7.81
CA LYS A 45 -11.90 18.27 -8.91
C LYS A 45 -13.40 18.59 -8.87
N SER A 46 -14.22 17.66 -8.39
CA SER A 46 -15.65 17.87 -8.19
C SER A 46 -16.23 16.94 -7.13
N SER A 47 -16.98 17.51 -6.19
CA SER A 47 -17.69 16.77 -5.15
C SER A 47 -18.66 15.74 -5.72
N TYR A 48 -19.17 15.96 -6.94
CA TYR A 48 -20.07 15.04 -7.63
C TYR A 48 -19.43 13.68 -7.92
N ILE A 49 -18.13 13.66 -8.27
CA ILE A 49 -17.40 12.42 -8.55
C ILE A 49 -17.34 11.55 -7.29
N ALA A 50 -17.04 12.18 -6.14
CA ALA A 50 -17.00 11.49 -4.86
C ALA A 50 -18.39 10.98 -4.44
N ILE A 51 -19.44 11.80 -4.58
CA ILE A 51 -20.82 11.41 -4.26
C ILE A 51 -21.27 10.21 -5.09
N LEU A 52 -20.96 10.19 -6.40
CA LEU A 52 -21.30 9.08 -7.27
C LEU A 52 -20.55 7.80 -6.90
N LEU A 53 -19.24 7.88 -6.64
CA LEU A 53 -18.47 6.73 -6.17
C LEU A 53 -19.03 6.18 -4.85
N THR A 54 -19.27 7.04 -3.87
CA THR A 54 -19.85 6.65 -2.57
C THR A 54 -21.22 6.01 -2.75
N SER A 55 -22.09 6.59 -3.57
CA SER A 55 -23.42 6.05 -3.84
C SER A 55 -23.34 4.67 -4.50
N PHE A 56 -22.45 4.52 -5.49
CA PHE A 56 -22.21 3.24 -6.16
C PHE A 56 -21.78 2.17 -5.16
N LEU A 57 -20.85 2.48 -4.25
CA LEU A 57 -20.38 1.56 -3.23
C LEU A 57 -21.46 1.21 -2.20
N ILE A 58 -22.28 2.18 -1.77
CA ILE A 58 -23.41 1.91 -0.86
C ILE A 58 -24.37 0.91 -1.50
N CYS A 59 -24.80 1.17 -2.74
CA CYS A 59 -25.75 0.31 -3.43
C CYS A 59 -25.15 -1.06 -3.74
N GLY A 60 -23.87 -1.12 -4.11
CA GLY A 60 -23.13 -2.36 -4.31
C GLY A 60 -23.04 -3.20 -3.03
N PHE A 61 -22.73 -2.57 -1.89
CA PHE A 61 -22.69 -3.24 -0.60
C PHE A 61 -24.06 -3.82 -0.22
N ILE A 62 -25.12 -3.01 -0.31
CA ILE A 62 -26.48 -3.45 0.02
C ILE A 62 -26.89 -4.63 -0.87
N TYR A 63 -26.59 -4.58 -2.17
CA TYR A 63 -26.92 -5.65 -3.09
C TYR A 63 -26.25 -6.97 -2.68
N ILE A 64 -24.94 -6.96 -2.49
CA ILE A 64 -24.18 -8.17 -2.15
C ILE A 64 -24.60 -8.68 -0.77
N TYR A 65 -24.78 -7.79 0.20
CA TYR A 65 -25.19 -8.15 1.56
C TYR A 65 -26.55 -8.86 1.60
N VAL A 66 -27.56 -8.36 0.87
CA VAL A 66 -28.91 -8.94 0.81
C VAL A 66 -28.94 -10.24 0.00
N ASN A 67 -28.05 -10.40 -0.98
CA ASN A 67 -28.04 -11.55 -1.90
C ASN A 67 -26.97 -12.61 -1.62
N LYS A 68 -26.22 -12.49 -0.52
CA LYS A 68 -25.12 -13.40 -0.18
C LYS A 68 -25.54 -14.88 -0.02
N ASP A 69 -26.81 -15.13 0.29
CA ASP A 69 -27.34 -16.49 0.47
C ASP A 69 -27.99 -17.07 -0.81
N SER A 70 -28.04 -16.30 -1.91
CA SER A 70 -28.69 -16.70 -3.16
C SER A 70 -27.68 -17.12 -4.23
N ASP A 71 -27.83 -18.33 -4.77
CA ASP A 71 -26.92 -18.87 -5.79
C ASP A 71 -27.05 -18.18 -7.16
N ASN A 72 -28.27 -17.73 -7.51
CA ASN A 72 -28.54 -17.06 -8.79
C ASN A 72 -27.91 -15.66 -8.91
N SER A 73 -27.51 -15.05 -7.78
CA SER A 73 -26.90 -13.72 -7.72
C SER A 73 -25.38 -13.71 -7.77
N ASN A 74 -24.75 -14.88 -7.82
CA ASN A 74 -23.29 -15.01 -7.78
C ASN A 74 -22.58 -14.23 -8.91
N TYR A 75 -23.10 -14.27 -10.14
CA TYR A 75 -22.52 -13.55 -11.27
C TYR A 75 -22.63 -12.04 -11.13
N ILE A 76 -23.74 -11.54 -10.58
CA ILE A 76 -23.95 -10.11 -10.40
C ILE A 76 -23.10 -9.58 -9.25
N SER A 77 -22.98 -10.33 -8.15
CA SER A 77 -22.05 -9.98 -7.06
C SER A 77 -20.60 -9.92 -7.57
N LEU A 78 -20.20 -10.87 -8.42
CA LEU A 78 -18.89 -10.85 -9.06
C LEU A 78 -18.71 -9.62 -9.97
N LEU A 79 -19.70 -9.30 -10.79
CA LEU A 79 -19.69 -8.09 -11.63
C LEU A 79 -19.49 -6.83 -10.78
N ILE A 80 -20.24 -6.69 -9.68
CA ILE A 80 -20.11 -5.53 -8.79
C ILE A 80 -18.70 -5.45 -8.19
N ILE A 81 -18.12 -6.58 -7.76
CA ILE A 81 -16.74 -6.61 -7.26
C ILE A 81 -15.75 -6.15 -8.32
N ILE A 82 -15.90 -6.62 -9.56
CA ILE A 82 -15.07 -6.17 -10.69
C ILE A 82 -15.21 -4.66 -10.85
N LEU A 83 -16.43 -4.12 -10.87
CA LEU A 83 -16.67 -2.67 -10.98
C LEU A 83 -16.02 -1.89 -9.82
N VAL A 84 -16.03 -2.41 -8.60
CA VAL A 84 -15.32 -1.78 -7.45
C VAL A 84 -13.82 -1.75 -7.66
N ILE A 85 -13.23 -2.87 -8.09
CA ILE A 85 -11.79 -2.95 -8.40
C ILE A 85 -11.45 -1.93 -9.48
N LEU A 86 -12.22 -1.89 -10.57
CA LEU A 86 -12.02 -0.96 -11.67
C LEU A 86 -12.12 0.50 -11.19
N SER A 87 -13.14 0.83 -10.39
CA SER A 87 -13.38 2.19 -9.90
C SER A 87 -12.26 2.73 -9.01
N LYS A 88 -11.54 1.87 -8.29
CA LYS A 88 -10.46 2.29 -7.39
C LYS A 88 -9.07 2.13 -7.99
N PHE A 89 -8.83 1.08 -8.78
CA PHE A 89 -7.47 0.66 -9.17
C PHE A 89 -7.16 0.75 -10.67
N LEU A 90 -8.15 0.96 -11.55
CA LEU A 90 -7.91 1.11 -12.98
C LEU A 90 -8.38 2.47 -13.50
N VAL A 91 -9.66 2.75 -13.34
CA VAL A 91 -10.34 3.87 -13.97
C VAL A 91 -9.71 5.22 -13.60
N PRO A 92 -9.44 5.51 -12.30
CA PRO A 92 -8.75 6.73 -11.92
C PRO A 92 -7.37 6.89 -12.57
N ASP A 93 -6.62 5.80 -12.76
CA ASP A 93 -5.28 5.83 -13.34
C ASP A 93 -5.30 5.96 -14.88
N VAL A 94 -6.43 5.60 -15.51
CA VAL A 94 -6.67 5.84 -16.93
C VAL A 94 -7.15 7.27 -17.18
N ALA A 95 -8.02 7.79 -16.30
CA ALA A 95 -8.56 9.14 -16.38
C ALA A 95 -7.54 10.21 -15.97
N ASP A 96 -6.50 9.82 -15.23
CA ASP A 96 -5.37 10.69 -14.91
C ASP A 96 -4.50 10.94 -16.14
N SER A 97 -4.37 12.21 -16.51
CA SER A 97 -3.54 12.64 -17.64
C SER A 97 -2.04 12.49 -17.38
N TYR A 98 -1.63 12.25 -16.12
CA TYR A 98 -0.22 12.06 -15.77
C TYR A 98 0.13 10.58 -15.62
N TYR A 99 0.82 10.10 -16.65
CA TYR A 99 0.93 8.71 -17.04
C TYR A 99 1.77 7.83 -16.08
N ASP A 100 2.64 8.43 -15.27
CA ASP A 100 3.78 7.81 -14.58
C ASP A 100 3.80 8.03 -13.06
N GLN A 101 2.80 8.74 -12.51
CA GLN A 101 2.96 9.43 -11.23
C GLN A 101 2.33 8.74 -10.03
N ASN A 102 2.05 7.44 -10.10
CA ASN A 102 1.24 6.77 -9.06
C ASN A 102 2.05 6.10 -7.94
N PHE A 103 3.36 5.94 -8.13
CA PHE A 103 4.20 5.15 -7.22
C PHE A 103 5.47 5.90 -6.84
N TYR A 104 5.77 5.92 -5.54
CA TYR A 104 6.93 6.64 -5.01
C TYR A 104 8.26 5.94 -5.32
N ASP A 105 8.28 4.59 -5.28
CA ASP A 105 9.48 3.78 -5.50
C ASP A 105 9.44 2.95 -6.78
N ALA A 106 8.27 2.82 -7.45
CA ALA A 106 8.11 1.85 -8.53
C ALA A 106 9.03 2.15 -9.71
N GLY A 107 9.25 3.41 -10.12
CA GLY A 107 10.18 3.69 -11.22
C GLY A 107 11.61 3.25 -10.87
N GLY A 108 12.10 3.57 -9.66
CA GLY A 108 13.41 3.11 -9.19
C GLY A 108 13.50 1.58 -9.03
N HIS A 109 12.41 0.93 -8.61
CA HIS A 109 12.30 -0.51 -8.48
C HIS A 109 12.25 -1.22 -9.83
N MET A 110 11.51 -0.67 -10.79
CA MET A 110 11.40 -1.16 -12.16
C MET A 110 12.71 -0.97 -12.92
N VAL A 111 13.46 0.11 -12.65
CA VAL A 111 14.80 0.29 -13.20
C VAL A 111 15.79 -0.75 -12.70
N ARG A 112 15.75 -1.08 -11.42
CA ARG A 112 16.56 -2.17 -10.88
C ARG A 112 16.17 -3.52 -11.49
N GLY A 113 14.87 -3.77 -11.66
CA GLY A 113 14.39 -4.93 -12.43
C GLY A 113 14.84 -4.92 -13.89
N ALA A 114 14.83 -3.77 -14.55
CA ALA A 114 15.29 -3.58 -15.91
C ALA A 114 16.79 -3.85 -16.05
N PHE A 115 17.61 -3.35 -15.12
CA PHE A 115 19.03 -3.65 -15.05
C PHE A 115 19.27 -5.16 -14.98
N VAL A 116 18.59 -5.86 -14.07
CA VAL A 116 18.68 -7.34 -13.96
C VAL A 116 18.23 -8.02 -15.26
N THR A 117 17.21 -7.49 -15.93
CA THR A 117 16.72 -8.02 -17.22
C THR A 117 17.78 -7.93 -18.31
N LEU A 118 18.48 -6.78 -18.37
CA LEU A 118 19.47 -6.46 -19.41
C LEU A 118 20.82 -7.13 -19.16
N THR A 119 21.25 -7.18 -17.90
CA THR A 119 22.60 -7.67 -17.55
C THR A 119 22.61 -9.10 -17.08
N GLY A 120 21.48 -9.63 -16.60
CA GLY A 120 21.41 -10.92 -15.91
C GLY A 120 22.03 -10.93 -14.50
N HIS A 121 22.34 -9.75 -13.94
CA HIS A 121 23.02 -9.62 -12.65
C HIS A 121 22.35 -8.57 -11.75
N SER A 122 22.43 -8.78 -10.44
CA SER A 122 22.09 -7.80 -9.39
C SER A 122 23.36 -7.51 -8.59
N ASP A 123 24.10 -6.46 -8.95
CA ASP A 123 25.43 -6.17 -8.41
C ASP A 123 25.34 -5.14 -7.25
N PRO A 124 25.71 -5.53 -6.02
CA PRO A 124 25.66 -4.62 -4.87
C PRO A 124 26.73 -3.53 -4.88
N ASP A 125 27.82 -3.70 -5.64
CA ASP A 125 28.83 -2.65 -5.82
C ASP A 125 28.31 -1.51 -6.72
N ILE A 126 27.26 -1.80 -7.51
CA ILE A 126 26.53 -0.82 -8.34
C ILE A 126 25.40 -0.17 -7.53
N ASP A 127 24.62 -0.96 -6.79
CA ASP A 127 23.58 -0.44 -5.91
C ASP A 127 23.29 -1.39 -4.73
N GLY A 128 23.68 -0.97 -3.53
CA GLY A 128 23.44 -1.72 -2.30
C GLY A 128 21.95 -1.97 -1.98
N TYR A 129 21.03 -1.30 -2.68
CA TYR A 129 19.59 -1.58 -2.58
C TYR A 129 19.19 -2.90 -3.25
N PHE A 130 20.00 -3.44 -4.18
CA PHE A 130 19.77 -4.76 -4.79
C PHE A 130 19.73 -5.88 -3.73
N ASP A 131 20.61 -5.81 -2.73
CA ASP A 131 20.76 -6.83 -1.70
C ASP A 131 19.67 -6.80 -0.64
N LEU A 132 18.94 -5.69 -0.51
CA LEU A 132 17.82 -5.57 0.43
C LEU A 132 16.57 -6.32 -0.04
N GLN A 133 16.35 -6.40 -1.37
CA GLN A 133 15.12 -6.95 -1.96
C GLN A 133 15.38 -7.73 -3.27
N PRO A 134 16.37 -8.63 -3.31
CA PRO A 134 16.85 -9.22 -4.56
C PRO A 134 15.74 -9.98 -5.31
N ALA A 135 14.90 -10.74 -4.61
CA ALA A 135 13.86 -11.52 -5.27
C ALA A 135 12.82 -10.64 -5.96
N PHE A 136 12.55 -9.43 -5.45
CA PHE A 136 11.63 -8.51 -6.11
C PHE A 136 12.16 -8.08 -7.49
N PHE A 137 13.46 -7.75 -7.61
CA PHE A 137 14.05 -7.34 -8.88
C PHE A 137 14.11 -8.49 -9.88
N TRP A 138 14.46 -9.69 -9.42
CA TRP A 138 14.48 -10.90 -10.26
C TRP A 138 13.08 -11.29 -10.75
N VAL A 139 12.06 -11.24 -9.90
CA VAL A 139 10.67 -11.50 -10.31
C VAL A 139 10.22 -10.48 -11.35
N THR A 140 10.53 -9.20 -11.12
CA THR A 140 10.24 -8.12 -12.08
C THR A 140 10.93 -8.35 -13.42
N ALA A 141 12.20 -8.74 -13.41
CA ALA A 141 12.96 -9.03 -14.62
C ALA A 141 12.41 -10.22 -15.42
N ILE A 142 11.99 -11.29 -14.72
CA ILE A 142 11.32 -12.44 -15.33
C ILE A 142 10.01 -12.00 -15.99
N PHE A 143 9.20 -11.17 -15.32
CA PHE A 143 7.97 -10.65 -15.91
C PHE A 143 8.22 -9.81 -17.16
N ILE A 144 9.23 -8.93 -17.15
CA ILE A 144 9.61 -8.13 -18.32
C ILE A 144 9.98 -9.05 -19.48
N ASN A 145 10.87 -10.01 -19.24
CA ASN A 145 11.29 -10.98 -20.27
C ASN A 145 10.14 -11.82 -20.83
N ILE A 146 9.17 -12.23 -20.01
CA ILE A 146 8.00 -13.01 -20.48
C ILE A 146 7.10 -12.16 -21.38
N VAL A 147 6.86 -10.89 -21.02
CA VAL A 147 5.88 -10.04 -21.71
C VAL A 147 6.46 -9.39 -22.97
N TYR A 148 7.74 -9.03 -22.95
CA TYR A 148 8.35 -8.19 -23.98
C TYR A 148 9.66 -8.75 -24.55
N GLY A 149 10.15 -9.87 -24.02
CA GLY A 149 11.50 -10.35 -24.32
C GLY A 149 12.57 -9.46 -23.70
N SER A 150 13.76 -9.48 -24.27
CA SER A 150 14.87 -8.65 -23.81
C SER A 150 14.71 -7.21 -24.31
N PRO A 151 14.57 -6.21 -23.42
CA PRO A 151 14.58 -4.81 -23.82
C PRO A 151 15.89 -4.48 -24.55
N THR A 152 15.81 -3.58 -25.52
CA THR A 152 16.93 -3.17 -26.38
C THR A 152 17.50 -1.81 -26.00
N SER A 153 16.74 -0.99 -25.26
CA SER A 153 17.14 0.33 -24.80
C SER A 153 16.51 0.66 -23.45
N PRO A 154 17.17 1.43 -22.56
CA PRO A 154 16.57 2.01 -21.35
C PRO A 154 15.31 2.84 -21.60
N SER A 155 15.07 3.30 -22.83
CA SER A 155 13.86 4.03 -23.24
C SER A 155 12.73 3.15 -23.79
N ASP A 156 12.86 1.82 -23.73
CA ASP A 156 11.82 0.93 -24.21
C ASP A 156 10.47 1.17 -23.49
N PRO A 157 9.35 1.20 -24.24
CA PRO A 157 8.03 1.53 -23.68
C PRO A 157 7.54 0.51 -22.64
N ILE A 158 8.15 -0.68 -22.60
CA ILE A 158 7.84 -1.71 -21.61
C ILE A 158 8.09 -1.25 -20.17
N PHE A 159 9.08 -0.40 -19.95
CA PHE A 159 9.39 0.09 -18.60
C PHE A 159 8.30 1.02 -18.10
N GLY A 160 7.85 1.98 -18.92
CA GLY A 160 6.70 2.82 -18.60
C GLY A 160 5.40 2.01 -18.44
N PHE A 161 5.22 0.95 -19.23
CA PHE A 161 4.08 0.03 -19.10
C PHE A 161 4.06 -0.65 -17.73
N PHE A 162 5.16 -1.27 -17.29
CA PHE A 162 5.19 -1.97 -15.99
C PHE A 162 5.09 -1.01 -14.80
N VAL A 163 5.70 0.18 -14.87
CA VAL A 163 5.53 1.20 -13.81
C VAL A 163 4.06 1.57 -13.67
N LYS A 164 3.35 1.78 -14.79
CA LYS A 164 1.94 2.19 -14.78
C LYS A 164 1.00 1.08 -14.30
N TRP A 165 1.16 -0.13 -14.83
CA TRP A 165 0.19 -1.22 -14.64
C TRP A 165 0.54 -2.17 -13.50
N PHE A 166 1.58 -1.84 -12.73
CA PHE A 166 2.07 -2.61 -11.61
C PHE A 166 0.96 -3.03 -10.62
N ASN A 167 0.15 -2.07 -10.18
CA ASN A 167 -0.95 -2.29 -9.23
C ASN A 167 -1.97 -3.30 -9.75
N ILE A 168 -2.30 -3.26 -11.05
CA ILE A 168 -3.27 -4.16 -11.66
C ILE A 168 -2.72 -5.57 -11.72
N ILE A 169 -1.46 -5.72 -12.19
CA ILE A 169 -0.78 -7.01 -12.23
C ILE A 169 -0.74 -7.62 -10.83
N ALA A 170 -0.32 -6.83 -9.83
CA ALA A 170 -0.30 -7.29 -8.45
C ALA A 170 -1.69 -7.67 -7.92
N THR A 171 -2.72 -6.90 -8.28
CA THR A 171 -4.12 -7.20 -7.93
C THR A 171 -4.57 -8.55 -8.48
N MET A 172 -4.22 -8.86 -9.72
CA MET A 172 -4.52 -10.16 -10.33
C MET A 172 -3.83 -11.31 -9.57
N ILE A 173 -2.60 -11.11 -9.11
CA ILE A 173 -1.83 -12.12 -8.37
C ILE A 173 -2.47 -12.43 -7.01
N TYR A 174 -2.92 -11.42 -6.25
CA TYR A 174 -3.42 -11.67 -4.90
C TYR A 174 -4.92 -12.04 -4.82
N ILE A 175 -5.74 -11.81 -5.85
CA ILE A 175 -7.16 -12.21 -5.84
C ILE A 175 -7.34 -13.72 -5.54
N PRO A 176 -6.63 -14.65 -6.21
CA PRO A 176 -6.70 -16.07 -5.87
C PRO A 176 -6.32 -16.37 -4.42
N ILE A 177 -5.31 -15.67 -3.88
CA ILE A 177 -4.84 -15.81 -2.50
C ILE A 177 -5.92 -15.36 -1.51
N LEU A 178 -6.58 -14.23 -1.77
CA LEU A 178 -7.68 -13.73 -0.96
C LEU A 178 -8.87 -14.70 -0.99
N TYR A 179 -9.25 -15.22 -2.16
CA TYR A 179 -10.32 -16.20 -2.27
C TYR A 179 -10.00 -17.46 -1.46
N LEU A 180 -8.77 -17.98 -1.60
CA LEU A 180 -8.29 -19.13 -0.82
C LEU A 180 -8.39 -18.86 0.68
N SER A 181 -7.96 -17.67 1.13
CA SER A 181 -8.07 -17.24 2.53
C SER A 181 -9.52 -17.26 3.00
N PHE A 182 -10.43 -16.61 2.28
CA PHE A 182 -11.85 -16.58 2.62
C PHE A 182 -12.47 -17.98 2.72
N LYS A 183 -12.12 -18.87 1.79
CA LYS A 183 -12.59 -20.26 1.82
C LYS A 183 -12.01 -21.05 2.99
N LYS A 184 -10.73 -20.91 3.32
CA LYS A 184 -10.08 -21.61 4.43
C LYS A 184 -10.56 -21.15 5.80
N TYR A 185 -11.01 -19.91 5.91
CA TYR A 185 -11.64 -19.36 7.11
C TYR A 185 -13.14 -19.68 7.20
N GLY A 186 -13.69 -20.46 6.26
CA GLY A 186 -15.04 -21.02 6.35
C GLY A 186 -16.14 -20.21 5.65
N LEU A 187 -15.81 -19.12 4.96
CA LEU A 187 -16.82 -18.31 4.29
C LEU A 187 -17.49 -19.09 3.15
N LYS A 188 -18.83 -19.01 3.09
CA LYS A 188 -19.62 -19.46 1.94
C LYS A 188 -19.33 -18.59 0.72
N LYS A 189 -19.79 -19.02 -0.45
CA LYS A 189 -19.49 -18.33 -1.72
C LYS A 189 -19.94 -16.86 -1.73
N GLY A 190 -21.18 -16.57 -1.35
CA GLY A 190 -21.67 -15.19 -1.31
C GLY A 190 -21.07 -14.35 -0.16
N GLU A 191 -20.72 -14.99 0.96
CA GLU A 191 -19.96 -14.34 2.04
C GLU A 191 -18.54 -13.96 1.57
N ALA A 192 -17.87 -14.82 0.81
CA ALA A 192 -16.57 -14.52 0.21
C ALA A 192 -16.65 -13.34 -0.78
N TYR A 193 -17.75 -13.21 -1.53
CA TYR A 193 -18.00 -12.02 -2.36
C TYR A 193 -18.15 -10.75 -1.54
N LEU A 194 -18.88 -10.81 -0.42
CA LEU A 194 -18.98 -9.68 0.50
C LEU A 194 -17.61 -9.34 1.13
N ALA A 195 -16.79 -10.35 1.43
CA ALA A 195 -15.44 -10.14 1.97
C ALA A 195 -14.52 -9.49 0.93
N PHE A 196 -14.60 -9.89 -0.34
CA PHE A 196 -13.91 -9.22 -1.43
C PHE A 196 -14.35 -7.77 -1.58
N PHE A 197 -15.66 -7.53 -1.56
CA PHE A 197 -16.21 -6.18 -1.65
C PHE A 197 -15.65 -5.30 -0.53
N LEU A 198 -15.67 -5.79 0.72
CA LEU A 198 -15.12 -5.07 1.86
C LEU A 198 -13.60 -4.87 1.74
N PHE A 199 -12.85 -5.89 1.34
CA PHE A 199 -11.41 -5.78 1.12
C PHE A 199 -11.07 -4.64 0.15
N PHE A 200 -11.68 -4.61 -1.02
CA PHE A 200 -11.38 -3.57 -2.01
C PHE A 200 -11.90 -2.19 -1.60
N SER A 201 -13.10 -2.13 -1.01
CA SER A 201 -13.69 -0.86 -0.57
C SER A 201 -12.94 -0.22 0.61
N LEU A 202 -12.49 -1.04 1.56
CA LEU A 202 -11.77 -0.59 2.77
C LEU A 202 -10.26 -0.43 2.56
N SER A 203 -9.71 -0.82 1.41
CA SER A 203 -8.31 -0.53 1.09
C SER A 203 -8.07 0.98 1.17
N PHE A 204 -7.12 1.40 2.00
CA PHE A 204 -7.00 2.79 2.46
C PHE A 204 -5.88 3.58 1.74
N GLY A 205 -5.18 2.97 0.77
CA GLY A 205 -4.20 3.69 -0.04
C GLY A 205 -3.94 2.98 -1.37
N ARG A 206 -3.51 3.76 -2.37
CA ARG A 206 -2.93 3.21 -3.60
C ARG A 206 -1.69 2.38 -3.23
N PHE A 207 -1.30 1.42 -4.05
CA PHE A 207 -0.04 0.71 -3.80
C PHE A 207 1.11 1.71 -3.97
N HIS A 208 1.91 1.94 -2.94
CA HIS A 208 2.97 2.96 -2.96
C HIS A 208 4.37 2.38 -3.06
N TYR A 209 4.51 1.12 -2.61
CA TYR A 209 5.75 0.38 -2.56
C TYR A 209 5.59 -0.88 -3.41
N ALA A 210 6.29 -0.93 -4.54
CA ALA A 210 6.11 -2.04 -5.47
C ALA A 210 6.48 -3.38 -4.81
N ALA A 211 7.65 -3.44 -4.16
CA ALA A 211 8.09 -4.61 -3.39
C ALA A 211 7.14 -4.98 -2.24
N GLN A 212 6.59 -4.00 -1.53
CA GLN A 212 5.63 -4.29 -0.45
C GLN A 212 4.36 -4.94 -0.99
N THR A 213 3.95 -4.62 -2.21
CA THR A 213 2.72 -5.19 -2.79
C THR A 213 2.86 -6.69 -3.05
N TYR A 214 4.00 -7.13 -3.60
CA TYR A 214 4.29 -8.57 -3.72
C TYR A 214 4.43 -9.24 -2.36
N GLY A 215 5.16 -8.60 -1.43
CA GLY A 215 5.31 -9.16 -0.11
C GLY A 215 3.96 -9.23 0.64
N ASN A 216 3.02 -8.31 0.42
CA ASN A 216 1.68 -8.35 1.01
C ASN A 216 0.94 -9.61 0.54
N ALA A 217 1.03 -9.92 -0.75
CA ALA A 217 0.43 -11.13 -1.32
C ALA A 217 1.00 -12.40 -0.66
N LEU A 218 2.33 -12.49 -0.51
CA LEU A 218 2.98 -13.61 0.20
C LEU A 218 2.61 -13.67 1.68
N PHE A 219 2.54 -12.52 2.35
CA PHE A 219 2.11 -12.44 3.74
C PHE A 219 0.65 -12.92 3.89
N TRP A 220 -0.25 -12.50 3.01
CA TRP A 220 -1.64 -12.97 3.02
C TRP A 220 -1.76 -14.45 2.71
N LEU A 221 -0.92 -14.98 1.81
CA LEU A 221 -0.83 -16.42 1.57
C LEU A 221 -0.39 -17.15 2.85
N SER A 222 0.61 -16.61 3.55
CA SER A 222 1.07 -17.16 4.83
C SER A 222 -0.06 -17.21 5.86
N LEU A 223 -0.88 -16.15 5.96
CA LEU A 223 -2.06 -16.10 6.82
C LEU A 223 -3.16 -17.07 6.35
N ALA A 224 -3.38 -17.21 5.05
CA ALA A 224 -4.35 -18.14 4.48
C ALA A 224 -4.01 -19.60 4.82
N LEU A 225 -2.73 -19.93 5.01
CA LEU A 225 -2.28 -21.26 5.43
C LEU A 225 -2.43 -21.51 6.95
N VAL A 226 -2.72 -20.49 7.76
CA VAL A 226 -2.86 -20.62 9.23
C VAL A 226 -3.89 -21.65 9.68
N PRO A 227 -5.12 -21.67 9.12
CA PRO A 227 -6.13 -22.67 9.49
C PRO A 227 -5.67 -24.12 9.29
N ASP A 228 -4.80 -24.37 8.31
CA ASP A 228 -4.37 -25.72 7.97
C ASP A 228 -3.55 -26.38 9.06
N PHE A 229 -2.62 -25.67 9.71
CA PHE A 229 -1.76 -26.26 10.75
C PHE A 229 -2.33 -26.13 12.16
N ILE A 230 -3.30 -25.22 12.37
CA ILE A 230 -4.08 -25.18 13.62
C ILE A 230 -5.09 -26.34 13.63
N GLY A 231 -5.70 -26.64 12.47
CA GLY A 231 -6.74 -27.66 12.34
C GLY A 231 -6.26 -29.06 11.98
N HIS A 232 -5.14 -29.21 11.26
CA HIS A 232 -4.68 -30.50 10.73
C HIS A 232 -3.23 -30.82 11.10
N ARG A 233 -2.93 -32.11 11.25
CA ARG A 233 -1.60 -32.65 11.62
C ARG A 233 -0.69 -32.97 10.42
N ASP A 234 -1.04 -32.50 9.22
CA ASP A 234 -0.31 -32.88 8.01
C ASP A 234 0.95 -32.02 7.81
N ILE A 235 2.10 -32.66 7.94
CA ILE A 235 3.42 -32.04 7.76
C ILE A 235 3.61 -31.48 6.34
N ARG A 236 2.95 -32.05 5.32
CA ARG A 236 3.02 -31.55 3.94
C ARG A 236 2.52 -30.11 3.84
N LYS A 237 1.50 -29.75 4.64
CA LYS A 237 0.97 -28.38 4.68
C LYS A 237 1.95 -27.40 5.31
N ILE A 238 2.75 -27.84 6.28
CA ILE A 238 3.84 -27.03 6.86
C ILE A 238 4.95 -26.80 5.82
N LEU A 239 5.29 -27.83 5.06
CA LEU A 239 6.30 -27.73 3.99
C LEU A 239 5.90 -26.70 2.92
N THR A 240 4.60 -26.53 2.64
CA THR A 240 4.15 -25.48 1.70
C THR A 240 4.36 -24.05 2.22
N MET A 241 4.50 -23.86 3.53
CA MET A 241 4.70 -22.54 4.14
C MET A 241 6.17 -22.11 4.12
N LEU A 242 7.11 -23.05 4.15
CA LEU A 242 8.55 -22.77 4.12
C LEU A 242 8.97 -21.93 2.89
N PRO A 243 8.64 -22.30 1.63
CA PRO A 243 9.04 -21.49 0.48
C PRO A 243 8.35 -20.12 0.47
N VAL A 244 7.12 -20.00 1.00
CA VAL A 244 6.42 -18.71 1.12
C VAL A 244 7.15 -17.79 2.10
N LEU A 245 7.52 -18.31 3.27
CA LEU A 245 8.26 -17.57 4.29
C LEU A 245 9.67 -17.18 3.81
N THR A 246 10.37 -18.08 3.13
CA THR A 246 11.67 -17.78 2.52
C THR A 246 11.53 -16.72 1.43
N SER A 247 10.52 -16.80 0.57
CA SER A 247 10.29 -15.78 -0.47
C SER A 247 10.02 -14.40 0.15
N LEU A 248 9.34 -14.35 1.30
CA LEU A 248 9.06 -13.10 2.00
C LEU A 248 10.34 -12.38 2.46
N VAL A 249 11.34 -13.15 2.95
CA VAL A 249 12.66 -12.66 3.35
C VAL A 249 13.32 -11.89 2.20
N PHE A 250 13.37 -12.49 1.02
CA PHE A 250 14.08 -11.92 -0.13
C PHE A 250 13.27 -10.88 -0.93
N ILE A 251 11.95 -10.81 -0.73
CA ILE A 251 11.10 -9.82 -1.40
C ILE A 251 10.98 -8.53 -0.58
N HIS A 252 10.73 -8.63 0.74
CA HIS A 252 10.50 -7.43 1.54
C HIS A 252 10.74 -7.64 3.05
N GLU A 253 11.81 -7.03 3.54
CA GLU A 253 12.26 -7.06 4.93
C GLU A 253 11.16 -6.70 5.96
N GLY A 254 10.48 -5.58 5.75
CA GLY A 254 9.44 -5.12 6.67
C GLY A 254 8.27 -6.10 6.81
N LEU A 255 7.90 -6.83 5.76
CA LEU A 255 6.82 -7.81 5.82
C LEU A 255 7.31 -9.13 6.42
N THR A 256 8.59 -9.43 6.32
CA THR A 256 9.21 -10.51 7.09
C THR A 256 9.08 -10.27 8.59
N VAL A 257 9.34 -9.05 9.05
CA VAL A 257 9.08 -8.67 10.45
C VAL A 257 7.61 -8.87 10.80
N PHE A 258 6.68 -8.55 9.91
CA PHE A 258 5.25 -8.75 10.18
C PHE A 258 4.89 -10.23 10.25
N ALA A 259 5.50 -11.10 9.45
CA ALA A 259 5.34 -12.55 9.55
C ALA A 259 5.90 -13.10 10.86
N ILE A 260 7.05 -12.60 11.33
CA ILE A 260 7.61 -12.96 12.65
C ILE A 260 6.63 -12.56 13.76
N VAL A 261 6.15 -11.31 13.76
CA VAL A 261 5.19 -10.81 14.75
C VAL A 261 3.88 -11.58 14.68
N ALA A 262 3.38 -11.91 13.49
CA ALA A 262 2.19 -12.72 13.31
C ALA A 262 2.37 -14.13 13.89
N LEU A 263 3.47 -14.82 13.58
CA LEU A 263 3.77 -16.16 14.10
C LEU A 263 3.95 -16.15 15.62
N ALA A 264 4.62 -15.15 16.19
CA ALA A 264 4.73 -14.97 17.62
C ALA A 264 3.35 -14.74 18.27
N SER A 265 2.51 -13.91 17.64
CA SER A 265 1.14 -13.66 18.11
C SER A 265 0.26 -14.90 18.06
N ILE A 266 0.38 -15.70 16.98
CA ILE A 266 -0.26 -17.01 16.87
C ILE A 266 0.21 -17.92 18.01
N LEU A 267 1.52 -18.00 18.26
CA LEU A 267 2.08 -18.83 19.32
C LEU A 267 1.51 -18.45 20.70
N ILE A 268 1.47 -17.16 21.02
CA ILE A 268 0.87 -16.64 22.27
C ILE A 268 -0.63 -16.98 22.34
N ALA A 269 -1.37 -16.84 21.24
CA ALA A 269 -2.78 -17.19 21.21
C ALA A 269 -3.02 -18.68 21.52
N LEU A 270 -2.09 -19.55 21.10
CA LEU A 270 -2.13 -21.00 21.30
C LEU A 270 -1.63 -21.46 22.67
N THR A 271 -0.83 -20.69 23.41
CA THR A 271 -0.37 -21.03 24.78
C THR A 271 -1.45 -20.83 25.85
N LEU A 272 -2.34 -19.86 25.63
CA LEU A 272 -3.36 -19.44 26.60
C LEU A 272 -4.55 -20.44 26.81
N PRO A 273 -4.72 -21.53 26.04
CA PRO A 273 -5.57 -22.68 26.41
C PRO A 273 -4.86 -24.06 26.28
N ARG A 274 -5.51 -25.15 26.73
CA ARG A 274 -5.15 -26.58 26.43
C ARG A 274 -5.24 -26.87 24.92
N VAL A 275 -4.34 -26.32 24.13
CA VAL A 275 -4.23 -26.57 22.68
C VAL A 275 -3.39 -27.80 22.43
N SER A 276 -3.59 -28.44 21.28
CA SER A 276 -2.75 -29.55 20.83
C SER A 276 -1.29 -29.10 20.79
N ARG A 277 -0.45 -29.78 21.57
CA ARG A 277 1.02 -29.60 21.61
C ARG A 277 1.64 -29.54 20.21
N ASN A 278 1.08 -30.29 19.27
CA ASN A 278 1.55 -30.35 17.88
C ASN A 278 1.37 -29.02 17.13
N SER A 279 0.23 -28.33 17.26
CA SER A 279 0.03 -27.04 16.59
C SER A 279 0.99 -25.97 17.10
N MET A 280 1.29 -25.97 18.40
CA MET A 280 2.30 -25.09 18.98
C MET A 280 3.71 -25.41 18.46
N GLN A 281 4.08 -26.70 18.40
CA GLN A 281 5.37 -27.13 17.86
C GLN A 281 5.54 -26.72 16.40
N ASN A 282 4.49 -26.83 15.58
CA ASN A 282 4.52 -26.44 14.18
C ASN A 282 4.74 -24.92 14.03
N VAL A 283 4.02 -24.10 14.80
CA VAL A 283 4.18 -22.64 14.77
C VAL A 283 5.57 -22.25 15.26
N LEU A 284 6.07 -22.89 16.33
CA LEU A 284 7.41 -22.66 16.84
C LEU A 284 8.48 -23.04 15.79
N LEU A 285 8.32 -24.15 15.09
CA LEU A 285 9.21 -24.56 14.00
C LEU A 285 9.23 -23.52 12.88
N LEU A 286 8.07 -23.02 12.44
CA LEU A 286 7.96 -21.97 11.42
C LEU A 286 8.59 -20.65 11.87
N LEU A 287 8.38 -20.27 13.13
CA LEU A 287 8.98 -19.07 13.72
C LEU A 287 10.50 -19.18 13.78
N LEU A 288 11.02 -20.31 14.27
CA LEU A 288 12.46 -20.59 14.30
C LEU A 288 13.07 -20.60 12.89
N TYR A 289 12.44 -21.30 11.95
CA TYR A 289 12.88 -21.35 10.55
C TYR A 289 12.97 -19.95 9.94
N LEU A 290 11.90 -19.15 10.04
CA LEU A 290 11.88 -17.78 9.52
C LEU A 290 12.94 -16.92 10.19
N SER A 291 13.11 -17.05 11.51
CA SER A 291 14.09 -16.26 12.28
C SER A 291 15.52 -16.61 11.88
N ILE A 292 15.82 -17.89 11.65
CA ILE A 292 17.14 -18.36 11.20
C ILE A 292 17.44 -17.83 9.80
N ILE A 293 16.52 -18.00 8.84
CA ILE A 293 16.75 -17.51 7.46
C ILE A 293 16.86 -15.99 7.44
N TRP A 294 16.00 -15.30 8.18
CA TRP A 294 16.07 -13.85 8.30
C TRP A 294 17.40 -13.40 8.91
N PHE A 295 17.88 -14.06 9.95
CA PHE A 295 19.17 -13.76 10.57
C PHE A 295 20.34 -14.02 9.60
N LEU A 296 20.33 -15.13 8.86
CA LEU A 296 21.35 -15.42 7.85
C LEU A 296 21.36 -14.36 6.73
N PHE A 297 20.17 -13.91 6.31
CA PHE A 297 20.04 -12.82 5.34
C PHE A 297 20.58 -11.50 5.90
N LEU A 298 20.23 -11.14 7.15
CA LEU A 298 20.77 -9.95 7.81
C LEU A 298 22.30 -10.02 7.95
N LEU A 299 22.87 -11.18 8.25
CA LEU A 299 24.33 -11.35 8.28
C LEU A 299 24.95 -11.07 6.92
N TYR A 300 24.35 -11.57 5.85
CA TYR A 300 24.79 -11.30 4.48
C TYR A 300 24.74 -9.80 4.15
N VAL A 301 23.59 -9.15 4.38
CA VAL A 301 23.38 -7.73 4.09
C VAL A 301 24.22 -6.81 5.01
N SER A 302 24.52 -7.24 6.23
CA SER A 302 25.31 -6.45 7.19
C SER A 302 26.71 -6.16 6.68
N LYS A 303 27.28 -7.01 5.81
CA LYS A 303 28.57 -6.76 5.15
C LYS A 303 28.61 -5.40 4.45
N PHE A 304 27.47 -4.94 3.94
CA PHE A 304 27.35 -3.72 3.13
C PHE A 304 26.68 -2.56 3.87
N THR A 305 25.85 -2.84 4.89
CA THR A 305 24.97 -1.83 5.51
C THR A 305 25.24 -1.57 6.99
N LEU A 306 26.16 -2.31 7.63
CA LEU A 306 26.42 -2.22 9.08
C LEU A 306 26.72 -0.80 9.58
N PRO A 307 27.58 0.02 8.92
CA PRO A 307 27.84 1.39 9.40
C PRO A 307 26.58 2.26 9.43
N ASN A 308 25.74 2.17 8.39
CA ASN A 308 24.48 2.91 8.29
C ASN A 308 23.45 2.41 9.31
N PHE A 309 23.37 1.10 9.50
CA PHE A 309 22.49 0.50 10.50
C PHE A 309 22.86 0.93 11.92
N VAL A 310 24.15 0.85 12.29
CA VAL A 310 24.63 1.25 13.62
C VAL A 310 24.39 2.74 13.86
N SER A 311 24.68 3.59 12.87
CA SER A 311 24.39 5.03 12.95
C SER A 311 22.91 5.32 13.17
N THR A 312 22.04 4.64 12.42
CA THR A 312 20.57 4.75 12.56
C THR A 312 20.11 4.27 13.92
N LEU A 313 20.59 3.12 14.39
CA LEU A 313 20.25 2.57 15.70
C LEU A 313 20.67 3.52 16.83
N ILE A 314 21.88 4.06 16.77
CA ILE A 314 22.37 5.06 17.73
C ILE A 314 21.48 6.30 17.70
N SER A 315 21.10 6.79 16.52
CA SER A 315 20.19 7.92 16.36
C SER A 315 18.84 7.65 17.02
N VAL A 316 18.24 6.49 16.75
CA VAL A 316 16.93 6.09 17.32
C VAL A 316 17.02 5.97 18.84
N VAL A 317 18.05 5.30 19.36
CA VAL A 317 18.28 5.16 20.80
C VAL A 317 18.46 6.51 21.47
N LYS A 318 19.23 7.42 20.84
CA LYS A 318 19.45 8.78 21.36
C LYS A 318 18.15 9.57 21.38
N VAL A 319 17.38 9.58 20.30
CA VAL A 319 16.09 10.28 20.23
C VAL A 319 15.12 9.74 21.30
N PHE A 320 15.01 8.42 21.44
CA PHE A 320 14.11 7.82 22.44
C PHE A 320 14.52 8.08 23.88
N LEU A 321 15.80 7.91 24.20
CA LEU A 321 16.30 8.00 25.58
C LEU A 321 16.53 9.43 26.04
N VAL A 322 16.80 10.36 25.12
CA VAL A 322 17.22 11.74 25.44
C VAL A 322 16.13 12.76 25.11
N GLU A 323 15.42 12.62 23.98
CA GLU A 323 14.47 13.62 23.48
C GLU A 323 13.01 13.29 23.86
N GLY A 324 12.74 12.04 24.28
CA GLY A 324 11.45 11.60 24.77
C GLY A 324 10.44 11.26 23.65
N ALA A 325 9.65 10.20 23.86
CA ALA A 325 8.73 9.68 22.85
C ALA A 325 7.61 10.66 22.40
N THR A 326 7.33 11.70 23.19
CA THR A 326 6.25 12.66 22.91
C THR A 326 6.58 13.62 21.77
N GLY A 327 7.83 14.07 21.64
CA GLY A 327 8.24 15.00 20.56
C GLY A 327 8.25 14.36 19.17
N VAL A 328 8.50 13.06 19.10
CA VAL A 328 8.57 12.28 17.86
C VAL A 328 7.18 12.01 17.26
N VAL A 329 6.19 11.74 18.12
CA VAL A 329 4.78 11.52 17.69
C VAL A 329 4.17 12.80 17.15
N GLU A 330 4.48 13.96 17.77
CA GLU A 330 3.99 15.26 17.34
C GLU A 330 4.50 15.63 15.94
N GLN A 331 5.78 15.38 15.63
CA GLN A 331 6.35 15.61 14.30
C GLN A 331 5.81 14.64 13.23
N GLY A 332 5.46 13.40 13.61
CA GLY A 332 4.89 12.41 12.69
C GLY A 332 3.48 12.76 12.20
N VAL A 333 2.68 13.42 13.04
CA VAL A 333 1.26 13.78 12.77
C VAL A 333 1.10 15.24 12.34
N SER A 334 1.94 16.15 12.84
CA SER A 334 1.92 17.55 12.43
C SER A 334 2.39 17.69 10.98
N ARG A 335 1.73 18.59 10.25
CA ARG A 335 2.13 19.01 8.91
C ARG A 335 2.19 20.53 8.94
N ALA A 336 3.19 21.09 8.30
CA ALA A 336 3.33 22.54 8.22
C ALA A 336 2.07 23.17 7.58
N TRP A 337 1.43 22.46 6.65
CA TRP A 337 0.18 22.89 6.04
C TRP A 337 -1.07 22.29 6.72
N GLN A 338 -1.91 23.15 7.31
CA GLN A 338 -3.05 22.77 8.16
C GLN A 338 -4.09 21.85 7.48
N PRO A 339 -4.53 22.09 6.22
CA PRO A 339 -5.48 21.19 5.56
C PRO A 339 -4.95 19.76 5.42
N TRP A 340 -3.64 19.62 5.21
CA TRP A 340 -2.97 18.33 5.12
C TRP A 340 -2.89 17.61 6.48
N ALA A 341 -2.67 18.36 7.56
CA ALA A 341 -2.77 17.82 8.91
C ALA A 341 -4.16 17.21 9.19
N ASN A 342 -5.24 17.86 8.73
CA ASN A 342 -6.60 17.35 8.87
C ASN A 342 -6.82 16.02 8.11
N VAL A 343 -6.23 15.87 6.92
CA VAL A 343 -6.29 14.62 6.15
C VAL A 343 -5.58 13.48 6.88
N VAL A 344 -4.39 13.73 7.43
CA VAL A 344 -3.64 12.75 8.22
C VAL A 344 -4.42 12.34 9.48
N PHE A 345 -5.05 13.30 10.15
CA PHE A 345 -5.92 13.03 11.30
C PHE A 345 -7.11 12.15 10.92
N PHE A 346 -7.83 12.49 9.85
CA PHE A 346 -8.94 11.68 9.32
C PHE A 346 -8.52 10.23 9.04
N LYS A 347 -7.38 10.03 8.35
CA LYS A 347 -6.83 8.69 8.11
C LYS A 347 -6.57 7.93 9.41
N THR A 348 -5.93 8.59 10.37
CA THR A 348 -5.60 7.97 11.67
C THR A 348 -6.86 7.47 12.39
N VAL A 349 -7.91 8.30 12.43
CA VAL A 349 -9.21 7.92 13.03
C VAL A 349 -9.82 6.74 12.28
N PHE A 350 -9.86 6.79 10.96
CA PHE A 350 -10.39 5.70 10.14
C PHE A 350 -9.66 4.37 10.37
N ILE A 351 -8.32 4.39 10.40
CA ILE A 351 -7.48 3.21 10.65
C ILE A 351 -7.76 2.64 12.04
N GLY A 352 -7.79 3.50 13.08
CA GLY A 352 -8.09 3.09 14.44
C GLY A 352 -9.46 2.41 14.56
N LEU A 353 -10.49 3.00 13.95
CA LEU A 353 -11.84 2.45 13.94
C LEU A 353 -11.90 1.06 13.30
N ILE A 354 -11.26 0.87 12.14
CA ILE A 354 -11.23 -0.43 11.45
C ILE A 354 -10.57 -1.51 12.31
N ILE A 355 -9.39 -1.22 12.87
CA ILE A 355 -8.63 -2.18 13.65
C ILE A 355 -9.39 -2.57 14.91
N LEU A 356 -9.92 -1.58 15.65
CA LEU A 356 -10.70 -1.82 16.87
C LEU A 356 -11.96 -2.63 16.58
N LEU A 357 -12.68 -2.30 15.50
CA LEU A 357 -13.87 -3.02 15.10
C LEU A 357 -13.57 -4.48 14.75
N ALA A 358 -12.50 -4.74 13.99
CA ALA A 358 -12.11 -6.08 13.60
C ALA A 358 -11.63 -6.91 14.80
N ALA A 359 -10.86 -6.30 15.71
CA ALA A 359 -10.42 -6.95 16.93
C ALA A 359 -11.60 -7.30 17.85
N PHE A 360 -12.54 -6.36 18.04
CA PHE A 360 -13.76 -6.60 18.82
C PHE A 360 -14.65 -7.67 18.17
N SER A 361 -14.82 -7.61 16.85
CA SER A 361 -15.56 -8.63 16.08
C SER A 361 -14.94 -10.03 16.24
N SER A 362 -13.60 -10.12 16.17
CA SER A 362 -12.86 -11.36 16.39
C SER A 362 -13.04 -11.91 17.79
N LEU A 363 -13.02 -11.04 18.81
CA LEU A 363 -13.29 -11.41 20.19
C LEU A 363 -14.72 -11.94 20.37
N MET A 364 -15.70 -11.24 19.83
CA MET A 364 -17.11 -11.66 19.91
C MET A 364 -17.34 -13.01 19.22
N LEU A 365 -16.75 -13.20 18.04
CA LEU A 365 -16.75 -14.47 17.32
C LEU A 365 -16.13 -15.58 18.17
N TYR A 366 -14.95 -15.36 18.75
CA TYR A 366 -14.32 -16.34 19.64
C TYR A 366 -15.19 -16.67 20.86
N VAL A 367 -15.75 -15.65 21.54
CA VAL A 367 -16.56 -15.85 22.74
C VAL A 367 -17.81 -16.69 22.43
N LYS A 368 -18.49 -16.41 21.31
CA LYS A 368 -19.73 -17.09 20.90
C LYS A 368 -19.52 -18.46 20.26
N LEU A 369 -18.42 -18.64 19.54
CA LEU A 369 -18.18 -19.86 18.76
C LEU A 369 -17.22 -20.83 19.43
N LYS A 370 -16.35 -20.32 20.32
CA LYS A 370 -15.21 -21.03 20.90
C LYS A 370 -14.22 -21.56 19.85
N ASP A 371 -14.27 -21.01 18.64
CA ASP A 371 -13.36 -21.34 17.55
C ASP A 371 -12.04 -20.57 17.69
N LYS A 372 -10.95 -21.34 17.80
CA LYS A 372 -9.60 -20.85 18.06
C LYS A 372 -9.08 -19.95 16.94
N ILE A 373 -9.58 -20.10 15.71
CA ILE A 373 -9.13 -19.30 14.57
C ILE A 373 -9.43 -17.80 14.79
N TYR A 374 -10.58 -17.45 15.40
CA TYR A 374 -10.90 -16.05 15.69
C TYR A 374 -10.09 -15.48 16.85
N LYS A 375 -9.73 -16.33 17.83
CA LYS A 375 -8.78 -15.93 18.87
C LYS A 375 -7.42 -15.61 18.25
N VAL A 376 -6.92 -16.50 17.39
CA VAL A 376 -5.65 -16.29 16.68
C VAL A 376 -5.70 -15.02 15.83
N SER A 377 -6.78 -14.79 15.10
CA SER A 377 -6.97 -13.58 14.28
C SER A 377 -6.91 -12.31 15.13
N MET A 378 -7.56 -12.31 16.30
CA MET A 378 -7.51 -11.19 17.25
C MET A 378 -6.07 -10.91 17.72
N PHE A 379 -5.32 -11.93 18.11
CA PHE A 379 -3.94 -11.77 18.56
C PHE A 379 -3.02 -11.29 17.43
N VAL A 380 -3.20 -11.76 16.20
CA VAL A 380 -2.44 -11.27 15.04
C VAL A 380 -2.75 -9.80 14.77
N ILE A 381 -4.03 -9.39 14.81
CA ILE A 381 -4.44 -8.00 14.63
C ILE A 381 -3.79 -7.11 15.71
N PHE A 382 -3.88 -7.50 16.98
CA PHE A 382 -3.26 -6.72 18.08
C PHE A 382 -1.74 -6.75 18.05
N GLY A 383 -1.12 -7.88 17.74
CA GLY A 383 0.34 -8.02 17.72
C GLY A 383 0.97 -7.15 16.63
N ILE A 384 0.44 -7.21 15.41
CA ILE A 384 0.91 -6.36 14.31
C ILE A 384 0.66 -4.88 14.62
N THR A 385 -0.55 -4.53 15.08
CA THR A 385 -0.89 -3.14 15.41
C THR A 385 -0.02 -2.60 16.55
N GLY A 386 0.17 -3.37 17.61
CA GLY A 386 0.96 -2.97 18.77
C GLY A 386 2.43 -2.81 18.45
N PHE A 387 3.02 -3.79 17.75
CA PHE A 387 4.42 -3.70 17.33
C PHE A 387 4.67 -2.49 16.41
N LEU A 388 3.85 -2.33 15.36
CA LEU A 388 4.01 -1.24 14.42
C LEU A 388 3.65 0.12 15.01
N GLY A 389 2.67 0.18 15.89
CA GLY A 389 2.33 1.40 16.62
C GLY A 389 3.51 1.89 17.46
N LEU A 390 4.20 0.98 18.16
CA LEU A 390 5.40 1.30 18.95
C LEU A 390 6.56 1.75 18.05
N VAL A 391 6.81 1.04 16.93
CA VAL A 391 7.85 1.42 15.96
C VAL A 391 7.55 2.77 15.33
N ALA A 392 6.30 3.02 14.94
CA ALA A 392 5.88 4.27 14.32
C ALA A 392 5.99 5.45 15.30
N ALA A 393 5.57 5.27 16.55
CA ALA A 393 5.74 6.27 17.60
C ALA A 393 7.22 6.58 17.84
N GLY A 394 8.07 5.58 17.69
CA GLY A 394 9.50 5.70 17.91
C GLY A 394 10.34 6.29 16.81
N LEU A 395 9.92 6.10 15.56
CA LEU A 395 10.62 6.56 14.37
C LEU A 395 9.96 7.77 13.71
N GLY A 396 8.89 8.32 14.30
CA GLY A 396 8.13 9.46 13.76
C GLY A 396 7.43 9.16 12.42
N GLY A 397 7.34 7.88 12.04
CA GLY A 397 6.96 7.48 10.69
C GLY A 397 5.46 7.21 10.55
N ALA A 398 4.67 8.24 10.23
CA ALA A 398 3.25 8.08 9.89
C ALA A 398 3.00 7.08 8.74
N GLY A 399 3.98 6.93 7.83
CA GLY A 399 3.93 5.95 6.75
C GLY A 399 3.86 4.49 7.22
N TYR A 400 4.34 4.15 8.42
CA TYR A 400 4.24 2.79 8.98
C TYR A 400 2.84 2.46 9.50
N ILE A 401 2.16 3.44 10.12
CA ILE A 401 0.80 3.27 10.66
C ILE A 401 -0.16 2.93 9.54
N GLU A 402 0.00 3.61 8.40
CA GLU A 402 -0.76 3.32 7.21
C GLU A 402 -0.58 1.85 6.79
N ARG A 403 0.61 1.25 6.84
CA ARG A 403 0.80 -0.16 6.40
C ARG A 403 -0.01 -1.20 7.20
N ILE A 404 -0.38 -0.91 8.45
CA ILE A 404 -1.05 -1.87 9.37
C ILE A 404 -2.36 -2.41 8.76
N PRO A 405 -3.37 -1.57 8.43
CA PRO A 405 -4.63 -2.07 7.89
C PRO A 405 -4.50 -2.73 6.52
N LEU A 406 -3.53 -2.37 5.65
CA LEU A 406 -3.35 -3.06 4.36
C LEU A 406 -3.05 -4.54 4.61
N VAL A 407 -2.11 -4.80 5.50
CA VAL A 407 -1.60 -6.15 5.79
C VAL A 407 -2.66 -6.99 6.51
N LEU A 408 -3.46 -6.37 7.38
CA LEU A 408 -4.52 -7.03 8.14
C LEU A 408 -5.87 -7.13 7.41
N LEU A 409 -6.03 -6.48 6.26
CA LEU A 409 -7.32 -6.31 5.58
C LEU A 409 -8.06 -7.62 5.28
N PRO A 410 -7.40 -8.74 4.91
CA PRO A 410 -8.10 -10.01 4.72
C PRO A 410 -8.75 -10.51 6.01
N LEU A 411 -8.05 -10.43 7.15
CA LEU A 411 -8.60 -10.83 8.46
C LEU A 411 -9.73 -9.90 8.91
N ILE A 412 -9.57 -8.59 8.66
CA ILE A 412 -10.62 -7.60 8.90
C ILE A 412 -11.87 -7.95 8.10
N ALA A 413 -11.75 -8.18 6.79
CA ALA A 413 -12.87 -8.52 5.93
C ALA A 413 -13.57 -9.82 6.38
N ILE A 414 -12.80 -10.87 6.68
CA ILE A 414 -13.33 -12.15 7.19
C ILE A 414 -14.14 -11.93 8.48
N THR A 415 -13.57 -11.23 9.45
CA THR A 415 -14.18 -11.06 10.78
C THR A 415 -15.42 -10.19 10.77
N LEU A 416 -15.47 -9.17 9.90
CA LEU A 416 -16.68 -8.38 9.67
C LEU A 416 -17.77 -9.21 8.99
N VAL A 417 -17.44 -9.94 7.92
CA VAL A 417 -18.43 -10.77 7.19
C VAL A 417 -19.02 -11.86 8.07
N GLU A 418 -18.19 -12.55 8.85
CA GLU A 418 -18.64 -13.55 9.81
C GLU A 418 -19.59 -12.95 10.84
N SER A 419 -19.22 -11.82 11.46
CA SER A 419 -20.07 -11.13 12.45
C SER A 419 -21.41 -10.70 11.85
N MET A 420 -21.45 -10.36 10.57
CA MET A 420 -22.65 -9.97 9.82
C MET A 420 -23.52 -11.13 9.33
N SER A 421 -22.97 -12.36 9.26
CA SER A 421 -23.62 -13.48 8.54
C SER A 421 -23.94 -14.67 9.43
N ARG A 422 -23.20 -14.87 10.53
CA ARG A 422 -23.30 -16.13 11.27
C ARG A 422 -24.57 -16.25 12.10
N GLY A 423 -25.24 -17.40 11.98
CA GLY A 423 -26.54 -17.66 12.63
C GLY A 423 -26.59 -17.50 14.15
N ARG A 424 -25.45 -17.61 14.86
CA ARG A 424 -25.39 -17.51 16.33
C ARG A 424 -25.46 -16.08 16.88
N PHE A 425 -25.38 -15.05 16.04
CA PHE A 425 -25.58 -13.67 16.46
C PHE A 425 -27.05 -13.24 16.30
N SER A 426 -27.51 -12.35 17.17
CA SER A 426 -28.82 -11.73 17.03
C SER A 426 -28.89 -10.90 15.75
N ASN A 427 -30.10 -10.73 15.22
CA ASN A 427 -30.30 -9.92 14.01
C ASN A 427 -29.89 -8.46 14.21
N ASP A 428 -30.09 -7.90 15.40
CA ASP A 428 -29.68 -6.52 15.71
C ASP A 428 -28.16 -6.37 15.69
N HIS A 429 -27.41 -7.33 16.25
CA HIS A 429 -25.95 -7.31 16.17
C HIS A 429 -25.47 -7.32 14.72
N LYS A 430 -26.03 -8.22 13.88
CA LYS A 430 -25.68 -8.29 12.45
C LYS A 430 -25.95 -6.98 11.72
N LYS A 431 -27.10 -6.35 11.99
CA LYS A 431 -27.46 -5.05 11.41
C LYS A 431 -26.52 -3.95 11.85
N VAL A 432 -26.19 -3.88 13.15
CA VAL A 432 -25.25 -2.88 13.67
C VAL A 432 -23.88 -3.02 13.01
N VAL A 433 -23.32 -4.24 12.95
CA VAL A 433 -22.03 -4.47 12.28
C VAL A 433 -22.12 -4.13 10.78
N ALA A 434 -23.23 -4.44 10.11
CA ALA A 434 -23.43 -4.09 8.70
C ALA A 434 -23.51 -2.58 8.46
N ILE A 435 -24.19 -1.83 9.33
CA ILE A 435 -24.26 -0.37 9.27
C ILE A 435 -22.87 0.22 9.50
N ILE A 436 -22.13 -0.25 10.50
CA ILE A 436 -20.76 0.22 10.75
C ILE A 436 -19.86 -0.09 9.55
N ALA A 437 -19.93 -1.30 8.98
CA ALA A 437 -19.18 -1.67 7.79
C ALA A 437 -19.52 -0.77 6.60
N LEU A 438 -20.80 -0.41 6.42
CA LEU A 438 -21.23 0.54 5.40
C LEU A 438 -20.64 1.95 5.62
N CYS A 439 -20.64 2.46 6.86
CA CYS A 439 -19.98 3.72 7.20
C CYS A 439 -18.48 3.69 6.87
N LEU A 440 -17.81 2.57 7.16
CA LEU A 440 -16.40 2.38 6.80
C LEU A 440 -16.17 2.32 5.30
N VAL A 441 -17.08 1.72 4.51
CA VAL A 441 -17.02 1.73 3.04
C VAL A 441 -17.10 3.15 2.49
N ILE A 442 -17.96 4.00 3.07
CA ILE A 442 -18.07 5.41 2.71
C ILE A 442 -16.73 6.14 2.99
N MET A 443 -16.20 6.03 4.21
CA MET A 443 -14.95 6.68 4.59
C MET A 443 -13.73 6.15 3.82
N GLY A 444 -13.70 4.85 3.52
CA GLY A 444 -12.56 4.17 2.89
C GLY A 444 -12.24 4.67 1.49
N SER A 445 -13.24 5.20 0.77
CA SER A 445 -13.01 5.82 -0.54
C SER A 445 -12.21 7.11 -0.41
N PHE A 446 -12.61 8.00 0.50
CA PHE A 446 -11.87 9.23 0.77
C PHE A 446 -10.46 8.94 1.30
N ALA A 447 -10.32 7.95 2.18
CA ALA A 447 -9.02 7.52 2.68
C ALA A 447 -8.09 7.06 1.53
N PHE A 448 -8.61 6.21 0.63
CA PHE A 448 -7.85 5.66 -0.50
C PHE A 448 -7.28 6.73 -1.45
N PHE A 449 -8.08 7.73 -1.80
CA PHE A 449 -7.67 8.77 -2.74
C PHE A 449 -6.90 9.92 -2.10
N SER A 450 -6.83 9.97 -0.76
CA SER A 450 -6.24 11.11 -0.08
C SER A 450 -4.70 11.16 -0.18
N GLY A 451 -4.24 12.15 -0.95
CA GLY A 451 -3.06 12.96 -0.66
C GLY A 451 -1.69 12.34 -0.84
N ARG A 452 -1.61 11.34 -1.71
CA ARG A 452 -0.32 10.74 -2.07
C ARG A 452 0.08 10.94 -3.52
N ASN A 453 -0.75 11.62 -4.31
CA ASN A 453 -0.43 12.01 -5.69
C ASN A 453 0.73 13.01 -5.76
N PHE A 454 1.07 13.70 -4.67
CA PHE A 454 2.10 14.74 -4.64
C PHE A 454 3.54 14.21 -4.44
N GLN A 455 3.70 12.93 -4.10
CA GLN A 455 5.01 12.36 -3.75
C GLN A 455 5.71 11.63 -4.90
N SER A 456 4.99 11.29 -5.98
CA SER A 456 5.39 10.29 -6.96
C SER A 456 5.67 10.84 -8.38
N ILE A 457 5.81 12.15 -8.54
CA ILE A 457 5.63 12.77 -9.86
C ILE A 457 6.86 12.73 -10.80
N PRO A 458 8.13 13.06 -10.42
CA PRO A 458 9.22 12.85 -11.41
C PRO A 458 10.59 12.41 -10.87
N LYS A 459 10.85 12.46 -9.56
CA LYS A 459 12.18 12.19 -9.00
C LYS A 459 12.66 10.74 -9.21
N SER A 460 11.74 9.84 -9.56
CA SER A 460 12.02 8.43 -9.81
C SER A 460 12.40 8.17 -11.26
N GLU A 461 11.85 8.90 -12.24
CA GLU A 461 12.05 8.64 -13.68
C GLU A 461 13.34 9.23 -14.23
N ASP A 462 13.68 10.47 -13.85
CA ASP A 462 14.93 11.10 -14.27
C ASP A 462 16.14 10.34 -13.70
N LYS A 463 16.06 9.96 -12.41
CA LYS A 463 17.08 9.13 -11.74
C LYS A 463 17.12 7.71 -12.27
N ALA A 464 15.98 7.17 -12.70
CA ALA A 464 15.86 5.86 -13.32
C ALA A 464 16.60 5.80 -14.66
N GLY A 465 16.34 6.78 -15.54
CA GLY A 465 17.01 6.90 -16.83
C GLY A 465 18.51 7.11 -16.67
N GLU A 466 18.91 8.03 -15.80
CA GLU A 466 20.31 8.33 -15.51
C GLU A 466 21.06 7.12 -14.93
N PHE A 467 20.46 6.40 -13.98
CA PHE A 467 21.04 5.17 -13.42
C PHE A 467 21.20 4.08 -14.49
N LEU A 468 20.15 3.80 -15.28
CA LEU A 468 20.23 2.79 -16.33
C LEU A 468 21.29 3.17 -17.37
N ILE A 469 21.31 4.40 -17.86
CA ILE A 469 22.29 4.86 -18.83
C ILE A 469 23.71 4.70 -18.26
N THR A 470 23.95 5.20 -17.04
CA THR A 470 25.27 5.16 -16.40
C THR A 470 25.80 3.74 -16.21
N HIS A 471 24.94 2.77 -15.89
CA HIS A 471 25.35 1.42 -15.51
C HIS A 471 25.09 0.35 -16.58
N THR A 472 24.39 0.68 -17.67
CA THR A 472 24.25 -0.19 -18.85
C THR A 472 25.09 0.27 -20.05
N GLN A 473 25.48 1.55 -20.10
CA GLN A 473 26.32 2.12 -21.18
C GLN A 473 27.74 2.47 -20.72
N SER A 474 28.36 1.66 -19.87
CA SER A 474 29.79 1.83 -19.55
C SER A 474 30.72 1.41 -20.70
N ILE A 475 30.65 2.11 -21.84
CA ILE A 475 31.80 2.48 -22.68
C ILE A 475 31.62 3.94 -23.14
N VAL A 476 32.60 4.77 -22.74
CA VAL A 476 32.89 6.20 -23.09
C VAL A 476 32.28 7.30 -22.20
N ARG A 477 33.15 7.85 -21.34
CA ARG A 477 33.04 9.19 -20.72
C ARG A 477 32.99 10.27 -21.80
N LEU A 478 31.81 10.78 -22.14
CA LEU A 478 31.64 11.87 -23.09
C LEU A 478 30.49 12.83 -22.70
N TYR A 479 30.38 13.23 -21.43
CA TYR A 479 29.52 14.37 -21.07
C TYR A 479 30.19 15.24 -20.01
N LEU A 480 30.13 16.56 -20.21
CA LEU A 480 30.54 17.58 -19.24
C LEU A 480 29.74 17.40 -17.95
N GLU A 481 30.42 17.39 -16.81
CA GLU A 481 29.81 17.35 -15.47
C GLU A 481 29.09 18.67 -15.16
N ILE A 482 27.92 18.87 -15.76
CA ILE A 482 27.01 19.95 -15.35
C ILE A 482 26.35 19.52 -14.05
N ARG A 483 26.48 20.34 -13.00
CA ARG A 483 25.84 20.06 -11.71
C ARG A 483 24.35 20.34 -11.82
N THR A 484 23.51 19.39 -11.41
CA THR A 484 22.06 19.55 -11.34
C THR A 484 21.56 19.48 -9.90
N ALA A 485 20.69 20.40 -9.47
CA ALA A 485 20.15 20.44 -8.11
C ALA A 485 18.66 20.84 -8.08
N SER A 486 17.95 20.62 -6.98
CA SER A 486 16.57 21.13 -6.82
C SER A 486 16.62 22.62 -6.48
N ALA A 487 15.73 23.43 -7.07
CA ALA A 487 15.65 24.86 -6.78
C ALA A 487 15.34 25.16 -5.31
N PHE A 488 14.81 24.20 -4.55
CA PHE A 488 14.58 24.35 -3.10
C PHE A 488 15.77 23.92 -2.23
N THR A 489 16.80 23.28 -2.79
CA THR A 489 17.98 22.87 -2.01
C THR A 489 18.58 24.03 -1.21
N PRO A 490 18.79 25.24 -1.78
CA PRO A 490 19.37 26.35 -1.03
C PRO A 490 18.46 26.86 0.10
N LEU A 491 17.13 26.70 -0.04
CA LEU A 491 16.18 26.99 1.02
C LEU A 491 16.30 25.99 2.18
N LEU A 492 16.49 24.71 1.87
CA LEU A 492 16.61 23.63 2.86
C LEU A 492 17.92 23.69 3.63
N THR A 493 19.01 24.07 2.96
CA THR A 493 20.36 24.16 3.56
C THR A 493 20.71 25.56 4.03
N ASN A 494 19.78 26.52 3.90
CA ASN A 494 20.00 27.94 4.16
C ASN A 494 21.27 28.47 3.46
N SER A 495 21.47 28.06 2.22
CA SER A 495 22.61 28.44 1.37
C SER A 495 22.17 29.30 0.19
N THR A 496 23.11 29.90 -0.52
CA THR A 496 22.84 30.59 -1.80
C THR A 496 22.93 29.61 -2.98
N PRO A 497 22.34 29.94 -4.14
CA PRO A 497 22.56 29.19 -5.36
C PRO A 497 24.06 29.16 -5.72
N THR A 498 24.54 28.04 -6.23
CA THR A 498 25.92 27.88 -6.72
C THR A 498 25.98 28.18 -8.21
N HIS A 499 27.08 28.81 -8.65
CA HIS A 499 27.35 29.04 -10.06
C HIS A 499 27.60 27.72 -10.82
N ASP A 500 27.34 27.75 -12.14
CA ASP A 500 27.48 26.62 -13.05
C ASP A 500 26.63 25.40 -12.64
N THR A 501 25.42 25.66 -12.14
CA THR A 501 24.47 24.65 -11.67
C THR A 501 23.11 24.85 -12.33
N ILE A 502 22.57 23.78 -12.91
CA ILE A 502 21.19 23.75 -13.40
C ILE A 502 20.27 23.35 -12.24
N TYR A 503 19.43 24.28 -11.81
CA TYR A 503 18.41 24.05 -10.81
C TYR A 503 17.08 23.68 -11.44
N GLY A 504 16.52 22.54 -11.04
CA GLY A 504 15.16 22.13 -11.39
C GLY A 504 14.16 22.71 -10.40
N LEU A 505 13.31 23.63 -10.87
CA LEU A 505 12.11 24.07 -10.16
C LEU A 505 10.94 23.22 -10.65
N TYR A 506 10.64 22.17 -9.89
CA TYR A 506 9.53 21.29 -10.20
C TYR A 506 8.31 21.62 -9.35
N ARG A 507 7.12 21.58 -9.97
CA ARG A 507 5.84 21.80 -9.29
C ARG A 507 5.61 20.85 -8.10
N HIS A 508 6.15 19.64 -8.16
CA HIS A 508 6.06 18.68 -7.05
C HIS A 508 6.94 19.06 -5.86
N ASP A 509 8.19 19.50 -6.09
CA ASP A 509 9.09 19.91 -5.01
C ASP A 509 8.52 21.14 -4.28
N PHE A 510 7.85 22.04 -5.02
CA PHE A 510 7.08 23.14 -4.43
C PHE A 510 5.99 22.62 -3.48
N ILE A 511 5.15 21.71 -3.97
CA ILE A 511 4.04 21.17 -3.17
C ILE A 511 4.57 20.40 -1.94
N GLN A 512 5.63 19.60 -2.09
CA GLN A 512 6.24 18.90 -0.95
C GLN A 512 6.82 19.87 0.08
N THR A 513 7.53 20.91 -0.37
CA THR A 513 8.11 21.93 0.51
C THR A 513 7.02 22.70 1.26
N LEU A 514 5.91 23.02 0.57
CA LEU A 514 4.74 23.62 1.19
C LEU A 514 4.15 22.72 2.30
N TYR A 515 4.02 21.42 2.03
CA TYR A 515 3.33 20.51 2.93
C TYR A 515 4.15 20.10 4.16
N TYR A 516 5.45 19.88 3.97
CA TYR A 516 6.31 19.31 5.00
C TYR A 516 7.12 20.35 5.76
N ILE A 517 7.37 21.53 5.18
CA ILE A 517 8.43 22.42 5.66
C ILE A 517 7.89 23.81 5.97
N ILE A 518 7.24 24.47 5.01
CA ILE A 518 6.93 25.90 5.14
C ILE A 518 5.49 26.15 5.59
N GLY A 519 4.51 25.40 5.08
CA GLY A 519 3.09 25.60 5.42
C GLY A 519 2.47 26.89 4.89
N ASP A 520 3.27 27.84 4.41
CA ASP A 520 2.87 29.12 3.87
C ASP A 520 3.26 29.26 2.38
N ILE A 521 2.23 29.35 1.55
CA ILE A 521 2.37 29.49 0.10
C ILE A 521 2.96 30.85 -0.30
N ILE A 522 2.68 31.91 0.46
CA ILE A 522 3.17 33.26 0.16
C ILE A 522 4.68 33.28 0.34
N THR A 523 5.16 32.76 1.46
CA THR A 523 6.60 32.63 1.74
C THR A 523 7.32 31.80 0.66
N LEU A 524 6.74 30.68 0.24
CA LEU A 524 7.35 29.82 -0.79
C LEU A 524 7.36 30.48 -2.18
N ASN A 525 6.30 31.18 -2.55
CA ASN A 525 6.25 31.96 -3.80
C ASN A 525 7.25 33.11 -3.80
N ASN A 526 7.42 33.81 -2.68
CA ASN A 526 8.42 34.85 -2.53
C ASN A 526 9.85 34.30 -2.70
N TYR A 527 10.11 33.08 -2.21
CA TYR A 527 11.38 32.39 -2.44
C TYR A 527 11.59 32.08 -3.92
N ILE A 528 10.60 31.49 -4.60
CA ILE A 528 10.69 31.19 -6.04
C ILE A 528 10.96 32.46 -6.84
N HIS A 529 10.20 33.52 -6.59
CA HIS A 529 10.38 34.77 -7.32
C HIS A 529 11.80 35.33 -7.12
N LYS A 530 12.34 35.24 -5.90
CA LYS A 530 13.73 35.63 -5.63
C LYS A 530 14.71 34.73 -6.38
N PHE A 531 14.45 33.43 -6.42
CA PHE A 531 15.27 32.45 -7.12
C PHE A 531 15.30 32.67 -8.63
N GLU A 532 14.13 32.86 -9.25
CA GLU A 532 13.97 33.20 -10.67
C GLU A 532 14.59 34.56 -11.02
N SER A 533 14.64 35.51 -10.09
CA SER A 533 15.35 36.78 -10.29
C SER A 533 16.89 36.65 -10.22
N THR A 534 17.40 35.53 -9.69
CA THR A 534 18.84 35.29 -9.51
C THR A 534 19.43 34.42 -10.63
N CYS A 535 18.62 33.60 -11.29
CA CYS A 535 19.07 32.58 -12.25
C CYS A 535 18.26 32.64 -13.55
N ASN A 536 18.86 32.24 -14.67
CA ASN A 536 18.22 32.32 -15.98
C ASN A 536 17.36 31.10 -16.26
N ILE A 537 16.10 31.28 -16.67
CA ILE A 537 15.25 30.17 -17.11
C ILE A 537 15.74 29.69 -18.48
N ILE A 538 16.19 28.44 -18.55
CA ILE A 538 16.67 27.80 -19.79
C ILE A 538 15.67 26.80 -20.38
N TYR A 539 14.71 26.35 -19.58
CA TYR A 539 13.61 25.50 -20.01
C TYR A 539 12.39 25.74 -19.12
N SER A 540 11.18 25.70 -19.70
CA SER A 540 9.94 25.86 -18.95
C SER A 540 8.80 25.10 -19.61
N ASN A 541 8.04 24.38 -18.79
CA ASN A 541 6.78 23.75 -19.15
C ASN A 541 5.80 23.85 -17.94
N PRO A 542 4.56 23.35 -18.05
CA PRO A 542 3.57 23.45 -16.96
C PRO A 542 3.92 22.75 -15.62
N ILE A 543 4.94 21.89 -15.57
CA ILE A 543 5.35 21.09 -14.40
C ILE A 543 6.78 21.32 -13.93
N ALA A 544 7.63 21.88 -14.77
CA ALA A 544 9.06 22.01 -14.52
C ALA A 544 9.60 23.27 -15.18
N GLN A 545 10.49 23.94 -14.46
CA GLN A 545 11.38 24.93 -15.02
C GLN A 545 12.83 24.53 -14.70
N LEU A 546 13.73 24.67 -15.66
CA LEU A 546 15.16 24.54 -15.43
C LEU A 546 15.78 25.94 -15.44
N LEU A 547 16.55 26.22 -14.39
CA LEU A 547 17.15 27.51 -14.10
C LEU A 547 18.66 27.35 -14.05
N GLN A 548 19.40 28.12 -14.85
CA GLN A 548 20.86 28.15 -14.80
C GLN A 548 21.33 29.33 -13.95
N CYS A 549 22.00 28.99 -12.85
CA CYS A 549 22.85 29.88 -12.07
C CYS A 549 24.31 29.48 -12.35
#